data_AF-A0A9E8SDF3-F1
#
_entry.id   AF-A0A9E8SDF3-F1
#
_cell.length_a   1.000
_cell.length_b   1.000
_cell.length_c   1.000
_cell.angle_alpha   90.00
_cell.angle_beta   90.00
_cell.angle_gamma   90.00
#
_symmetry.space_group_name_H-M   'P 1'
#
loop_
_entity.id
_entity.type
_entity.pdbx_description
1 polymer ?
#
loop_
_entity_poly.entity_id
_entity_poly.type
_entity_poly.pdbx_seq_one_letter_code
_entity_poly.pdbx_strand_id
1 'polypeptide(L)'
;MYQKDNEQLKLVWNVNLYQKNGQHWWSENVDAKTGQILYTEDWVVSCNYEDPNHENHNHDRTASPKLEHMRPLHYEERSVTKTLVGGGSYNVYPLGIESPNHGNRTIVTDPATALASPYGWHDTNGSSGAEFTITRGNNVWAQEDTNGNNGTGVSPNGGSALNFDFTLNLNNSPSTFLPAATTNLFYWNNIMHDVFYQYGFNEASEISKKIIMVKGVLAVIL
;
A
#
# COMPACT_ATOMS: atom_id res chain seq x y z
N MET A 1 -25.93 3.31 -13.53
CA MET A 1 -25.04 4.49 -13.72
C MET A 1 -25.08 4.92 -15.18
N TYR A 2 -24.47 6.04 -15.56
CA TYR A 2 -24.44 6.49 -16.96
C TYR A 2 -23.02 6.50 -17.51
N GLN A 3 -22.85 6.10 -18.76
CA GLN A 3 -21.57 6.17 -19.47
C GLN A 3 -21.76 6.93 -20.79
N LYS A 4 -20.78 7.79 -21.12
CA LYS A 4 -20.72 8.46 -22.41
C LYS A 4 -20.21 7.49 -23.47
N ASP A 5 -20.99 7.26 -24.51
CA ASP A 5 -20.66 6.45 -25.69
C ASP A 5 -21.09 7.22 -26.95
N ASN A 6 -20.15 7.49 -27.86
CA ASN A 6 -20.37 8.29 -29.08
C ASN A 6 -21.18 9.59 -28.82
N GLU A 7 -20.73 10.36 -27.82
CA GLU A 7 -21.34 11.64 -27.40
C GLU A 7 -22.75 11.57 -26.80
N GLN A 8 -23.29 10.36 -26.58
CA GLN A 8 -24.58 10.16 -25.91
C GLN A 8 -24.39 9.47 -24.55
N LEU A 9 -25.20 9.87 -23.56
CA LEU A 9 -25.22 9.20 -22.25
C LEU A 9 -26.13 7.97 -22.32
N LYS A 10 -25.53 6.80 -22.11
CA LYS A 10 -26.24 5.52 -22.03
C LYS A 10 -26.35 5.06 -20.58
N LEU A 11 -27.52 4.54 -20.22
CA LEU A 11 -27.74 3.89 -18.93
C LEU A 11 -27.06 2.52 -18.96
N VAL A 12 -26.21 2.26 -17.98
CA VAL A 12 -25.43 1.02 -17.87
C VAL A 12 -25.54 0.39 -16.49
N TRP A 13 -25.45 -0.94 -16.48
CA TRP A 13 -25.10 -1.74 -15.30
C TRP A 13 -23.58 -1.82 -15.19
N ASN A 14 -23.03 -1.57 -14.00
CA ASN A 14 -21.63 -1.92 -13.72
C ASN A 14 -21.62 -3.28 -13.04
N VAL A 15 -20.92 -4.22 -13.68
CA VAL A 15 -20.81 -5.61 -13.24
C VAL A 15 -19.37 -5.86 -12.87
N ASN A 16 -19.15 -6.29 -11.62
CA ASN A 16 -17.84 -6.64 -11.12
C ASN A 16 -17.73 -8.16 -11.01
N LEU A 17 -16.76 -8.74 -11.70
CA LEU A 17 -16.52 -10.18 -11.71
C LEU A 17 -15.08 -10.48 -11.33
N TYR A 18 -14.90 -11.05 -10.15
CA TYR A 18 -13.61 -11.55 -9.70
C TYR A 18 -13.47 -13.04 -10.01
N GLN A 19 -12.48 -13.41 -10.83
CA GLN A 19 -12.26 -14.80 -11.18
C GLN A 19 -11.66 -15.58 -10.02
N LYS A 20 -12.10 -16.82 -9.82
CA LYS A 20 -11.66 -17.68 -8.70
C LYS A 20 -10.16 -18.03 -8.73
N ASN A 21 -9.53 -17.97 -9.89
CA ASN A 21 -8.08 -18.17 -10.05
C ASN A 21 -7.27 -16.90 -9.73
N GLY A 22 -7.93 -15.79 -9.41
CA GLY A 22 -7.31 -14.51 -9.06
C GLY A 22 -6.59 -13.78 -10.18
N GLN A 23 -6.68 -14.27 -11.43
CA GLN A 23 -5.98 -13.71 -12.59
C GLN A 23 -6.61 -12.43 -13.11
N HIS A 24 -7.93 -12.31 -13.01
CA HIS A 24 -8.66 -11.16 -13.51
C HIS A 24 -9.71 -10.67 -12.52
N TRP A 25 -9.85 -9.35 -12.45
CA TRP A 25 -10.94 -8.68 -11.77
C TRP A 25 -11.57 -7.69 -12.74
N TRP A 26 -12.59 -8.15 -13.44
CA TRP A 26 -13.26 -7.37 -14.46
C TRP A 26 -14.23 -6.38 -13.82
N SER A 27 -14.16 -5.12 -14.25
CA SER A 27 -15.26 -4.16 -14.13
C SER A 27 -15.78 -3.85 -15.53
N GLU A 28 -17.06 -4.17 -15.77
CA GLU A 28 -17.69 -4.04 -17.08
C GLU A 28 -18.91 -3.15 -16.99
N ASN A 29 -19.05 -2.22 -17.93
CA ASN A 29 -20.26 -1.42 -18.10
C ASN A 29 -21.09 -1.98 -19.26
N VAL A 30 -22.26 -2.50 -18.92
CA VAL A 30 -23.17 -3.17 -19.86
C VAL A 30 -24.37 -2.28 -20.12
N ASP A 31 -24.66 -1.99 -21.39
CA ASP A 31 -25.85 -1.24 -21.80
C ASP A 31 -27.11 -1.89 -21.24
N ALA A 32 -27.87 -1.12 -20.45
CA ALA A 32 -29.03 -1.63 -19.73
C ALA A 32 -30.22 -2.02 -20.64
N LYS A 33 -30.21 -1.64 -21.92
CA LYS A 33 -31.25 -1.96 -22.90
C LYS A 33 -30.83 -3.08 -23.83
N THR A 34 -29.58 -3.09 -24.30
CA THR A 34 -29.12 -4.03 -25.33
C THR A 34 -28.32 -5.20 -24.78
N GLY A 35 -27.76 -5.07 -23.58
CA GLY A 35 -26.84 -6.06 -23.02
C GLY A 35 -25.44 -6.02 -23.64
N GLN A 36 -25.13 -5.03 -24.49
CA GLN A 36 -23.79 -4.88 -25.06
C GLN A 36 -22.81 -4.32 -24.01
N ILE A 37 -21.59 -4.85 -23.99
CA ILE A 37 -20.50 -4.33 -23.19
C ILE A 37 -19.97 -3.06 -23.87
N LEU A 38 -20.05 -1.94 -23.17
CA LEU A 38 -19.58 -0.63 -23.65
C LEU A 38 -18.17 -0.31 -23.12
N TYR A 39 -17.76 -0.96 -22.05
CA TYR A 39 -16.45 -0.77 -21.44
C TYR A 39 -16.08 -1.98 -20.58
N THR A 40 -14.80 -2.32 -20.63
CA THR A 40 -14.17 -3.38 -19.84
C THR A 40 -12.85 -2.85 -19.32
N GLU A 41 -12.62 -3.01 -18.02
CA GLU A 41 -11.34 -2.79 -17.38
C GLU A 41 -10.98 -4.01 -16.53
N ASP A 42 -9.70 -4.36 -16.50
CA ASP A 42 -9.15 -5.33 -15.56
C ASP A 42 -8.46 -4.60 -14.43
N TRP A 43 -8.92 -4.79 -13.20
CA TRP A 43 -8.30 -4.23 -12.01
C TRP A 43 -7.13 -5.07 -11.50
N VAL A 44 -6.86 -6.24 -12.08
CA VAL A 44 -5.63 -7.00 -11.79
C VAL A 44 -4.47 -6.44 -12.61
N VAL A 45 -3.55 -5.78 -11.91
CA VAL A 45 -2.25 -5.39 -12.49
C VAL A 45 -1.38 -6.64 -12.58
N SER A 46 -0.88 -6.94 -13.78
CA SER A 46 0.11 -7.99 -14.01
C SER A 46 1.32 -7.45 -14.77
N CYS A 47 2.50 -7.95 -14.44
CA CYS A 47 3.74 -7.70 -15.18
C CYS A 47 4.28 -9.05 -15.65
N ASN A 48 4.54 -9.20 -16.95
CA ASN A 48 5.21 -10.38 -17.50
C ASN A 48 6.67 -10.03 -17.81
N TYR A 49 7.62 -10.72 -17.19
CA TYR A 49 9.06 -10.50 -17.39
C TYR A 49 9.69 -11.50 -18.37
N GLU A 50 8.90 -12.43 -18.93
CA GLU A 50 9.41 -13.61 -19.65
C GLU A 50 9.38 -13.50 -21.19
N ASP A 51 9.30 -12.31 -21.79
CA ASP A 51 9.52 -12.20 -23.24
C ASP A 51 11.03 -12.01 -23.51
N PRO A 52 11.75 -13.04 -24.01
CA PRO A 52 13.17 -12.92 -24.31
C PRO A 52 13.43 -12.05 -25.55
N ASN A 53 12.38 -11.66 -26.28
CA ASN A 53 12.47 -10.92 -27.52
C ASN A 53 12.46 -9.41 -27.27
N HIS A 54 13.58 -8.94 -26.74
CA HIS A 54 13.86 -7.54 -26.47
C HIS A 54 14.27 -6.71 -27.71
N GLU A 55 14.15 -7.26 -28.93
CA GLU A 55 14.69 -6.64 -30.16
C GLU A 55 14.00 -5.33 -30.55
N ASN A 56 12.77 -5.09 -30.10
CA ASN A 56 11.97 -3.95 -30.53
C ASN A 56 11.70 -2.90 -29.44
N HIS A 57 12.32 -3.01 -28.26
CA HIS A 57 12.28 -1.90 -27.31
C HIS A 57 13.63 -1.17 -27.35
N ASN A 58 13.61 -0.03 -28.03
CA ASN A 58 14.77 0.84 -28.13
C ASN A 58 14.98 1.54 -26.78
N HIS A 59 16.04 1.16 -26.06
CA HIS A 59 16.65 2.05 -25.08
C HIS A 59 17.49 3.07 -25.85
N ASP A 60 16.81 3.99 -26.53
CA ASP A 60 17.54 5.12 -27.09
C ASP A 60 18.11 5.89 -25.92
N ARG A 61 19.42 5.76 -25.72
CA ARG A 61 20.19 6.62 -24.81
C ARG A 61 20.43 7.98 -25.48
N THR A 62 19.46 8.48 -26.24
CA THR A 62 19.32 9.91 -26.41
C THR A 62 18.99 10.43 -25.03
N ALA A 63 20.06 10.85 -24.34
CA ALA A 63 19.98 11.58 -23.10
C ALA A 63 18.92 12.66 -23.31
N SER A 64 17.75 12.44 -22.72
CA SER A 64 16.79 13.51 -22.48
C SER A 64 17.58 14.67 -21.90
N PRO A 65 17.34 15.91 -22.35
CA PRO A 65 18.11 17.06 -21.90
C PRO A 65 18.13 16.98 -20.39
N LYS A 66 19.34 16.93 -19.81
CA LYS A 66 19.59 16.75 -18.38
C LYS A 66 18.43 17.40 -17.63
N LEU A 67 17.51 16.57 -17.13
CA LEU A 67 16.58 17.04 -16.12
C LEU A 67 17.52 17.46 -15.01
N GLU A 68 17.65 18.78 -14.86
CA GLU A 68 18.29 19.42 -13.71
C GLU A 68 18.01 18.51 -12.53
N HIS A 69 19.08 17.93 -11.97
CA HIS A 69 19.00 17.02 -10.85
C HIS A 69 17.92 17.57 -9.94
N MET A 70 16.77 16.89 -9.85
CA MET A 70 15.78 17.22 -8.85
C MET A 70 16.58 17.14 -7.58
N ARG A 71 16.89 18.32 -7.03
CA ARG A 71 17.68 18.44 -5.82
C ARG A 71 17.01 17.47 -4.86
N PRO A 72 17.76 16.65 -4.11
CA PRO A 72 17.13 15.85 -3.06
C PRO A 72 16.23 16.82 -2.33
N LEU A 73 14.93 16.50 -2.25
CA LEU A 73 13.99 17.32 -1.52
C LEU A 73 14.66 17.53 -0.16
N HIS A 74 15.10 18.76 0.10
CA HIS A 74 15.53 19.16 1.41
C HIS A 74 14.25 19.10 2.23
N TYR A 75 14.02 17.93 2.82
CA TYR A 75 13.11 17.79 3.92
C TYR A 75 13.81 18.49 5.08
N GLU A 76 13.63 19.82 5.12
CA GLU A 76 13.77 20.54 6.38
C GLU A 76 12.78 19.86 7.31
N GLU A 77 13.28 19.03 8.24
CA GLU A 77 12.49 18.51 9.33
C GLU A 77 11.92 19.72 10.06
N ARG A 78 10.70 20.12 9.69
CA ARG A 78 9.96 21.07 10.48
C ARG A 78 9.80 20.38 11.82
N SER A 79 10.52 20.85 12.84
CA SER A 79 10.38 20.38 14.21
C SER A 79 9.00 20.74 14.72
N VAL A 80 7.99 20.03 14.23
CA VAL A 80 6.72 19.90 14.89
C VAL A 80 7.05 19.09 16.12
N THR A 81 6.78 19.64 17.30
CA THR A 81 6.82 18.85 18.54
C THR A 81 5.98 17.62 18.31
N LYS A 82 6.66 16.50 18.09
CA LYS A 82 6.03 15.22 17.80
C LYS A 82 5.43 14.75 19.11
N THR A 83 4.18 15.12 19.34
CA THR A 83 3.40 14.57 20.45
C THR A 83 3.38 13.08 20.24
N LEU A 84 3.81 12.33 21.24
CA LEU A 84 3.71 10.87 21.19
C LEU A 84 2.22 10.52 21.21
N VAL A 85 1.75 9.78 20.20
CA VAL A 85 0.34 9.47 20.02
C VAL A 85 0.06 7.98 20.23
N GLY A 86 0.95 7.11 19.73
CA GLY A 86 0.76 5.64 19.81
C GLY A 86 1.93 4.86 20.38
N GLY A 87 3.14 5.44 20.43
CA GLY A 87 4.31 4.86 21.10
C GLY A 87 4.96 3.61 20.44
N GLY A 88 4.45 3.12 19.30
CA GLY A 88 5.00 1.95 18.61
C GLY A 88 6.37 2.20 17.98
N SER A 89 7.23 1.17 17.91
CA SER A 89 8.53 1.24 17.25
C SER A 89 8.64 0.19 16.15
N TYR A 90 9.13 0.58 14.97
CA TYR A 90 9.13 -0.25 13.78
C TYR A 90 10.51 -0.27 13.13
N ASN A 91 11.10 -1.46 12.95
CA ASN A 91 12.31 -1.61 12.14
C ASN A 91 11.92 -1.66 10.66
N VAL A 92 12.15 -0.61 9.89
CA VAL A 92 11.62 -0.46 8.52
C VAL A 92 12.57 0.32 7.62
N TYR A 93 12.32 0.28 6.31
CA TYR A 93 12.92 1.26 5.40
C TYR A 93 12.12 2.57 5.54
N PRO A 94 12.70 3.63 6.13
CA PRO A 94 11.97 4.85 6.43
C PRO A 94 11.66 5.66 5.16
N LEU A 95 10.84 6.71 5.30
CA LEU A 95 10.60 7.66 4.22
C LEU A 95 11.92 8.16 3.61
N GLY A 96 12.00 8.18 2.28
CA GLY A 96 13.23 8.49 1.55
C GLY A 96 14.08 7.27 1.18
N ILE A 97 13.84 6.11 1.81
CA ILE A 97 14.45 4.83 1.44
C ILE A 97 13.38 3.90 0.88
N GLU A 98 13.31 3.80 -0.44
CA GLU A 98 12.29 3.01 -1.14
C GLU A 98 12.58 1.50 -1.09
N SER A 99 13.86 1.12 -1.08
CA SER A 99 14.26 -0.28 -1.26
C SER A 99 15.49 -0.66 -0.43
N PRO A 100 15.73 -1.97 -0.24
CA PRO A 100 16.99 -2.47 0.30
C PRO A 100 18.24 -2.02 -0.46
N ASN A 101 18.12 -1.72 -1.76
CA ASN A 101 19.23 -1.26 -2.59
C ASN A 101 19.49 0.26 -2.45
N HIS A 102 18.55 1.00 -1.84
CA HIS A 102 18.64 2.46 -1.65
C HIS A 102 19.05 2.86 -0.23
N GLY A 103 19.10 1.92 0.72
CA GLY A 103 19.57 2.19 2.08
C GLY A 103 19.26 1.07 3.06
N ASN A 104 19.61 1.29 4.33
CA ASN A 104 19.39 0.32 5.42
C ASN A 104 18.06 0.59 6.14
N ARG A 105 17.54 -0.45 6.81
CA ARG A 105 16.42 -0.29 7.75
C ARG A 105 16.87 0.45 9.01
N THR A 106 15.94 1.16 9.62
CA THR A 106 16.14 1.87 10.89
C THR A 106 14.93 1.69 11.80
N ILE A 107 15.13 1.84 13.11
CA ILE A 107 14.02 1.89 14.06
C ILE A 107 13.38 3.26 13.98
N VAL A 108 12.12 3.30 13.54
CA VAL A 108 11.28 4.50 13.56
C VAL A 108 10.33 4.41 14.73
N THR A 109 10.43 5.34 15.68
CA THR A 109 9.59 5.41 16.86
C THR A 109 8.45 6.40 16.69
N ASP A 110 7.26 5.93 17.01
CA ASP A 110 5.97 6.61 16.98
C ASP A 110 5.69 7.44 15.72
N PRO A 111 5.84 6.90 14.50
CA PRO A 111 5.71 7.63 13.23
C PRO A 111 4.34 8.30 12.98
N ALA A 112 3.30 7.97 13.74
CA ALA A 112 1.96 8.48 13.54
C ALA A 112 1.87 10.00 13.66
N THR A 113 1.06 10.62 12.79
CA THR A 113 0.74 12.05 12.88
C THR A 113 -0.57 12.25 13.63
N ALA A 114 -0.59 13.09 14.67
CA ALA A 114 -1.79 13.32 15.48
C ALA A 114 -3.01 13.85 14.70
N LEU A 115 -2.78 14.47 13.53
CA LEU A 115 -3.87 14.97 12.69
C LEU A 115 -4.61 13.84 11.95
N ALA A 116 -3.87 12.89 11.37
CA ALA A 116 -4.44 11.81 10.58
C ALA A 116 -4.70 10.54 11.42
N SER A 117 -3.87 10.31 12.42
CA SER A 117 -3.88 9.16 13.32
C SER A 117 -3.89 9.64 14.77
N PRO A 118 -5.01 10.24 15.26
CA PRO A 118 -5.09 10.88 16.58
C PRO A 118 -4.92 9.95 17.78
N TYR A 119 -5.04 8.63 17.57
CA TYR A 119 -4.84 7.59 18.59
C TYR A 119 -3.61 6.72 18.27
N GLY A 120 -2.78 7.14 17.32
CA GLY A 120 -1.72 6.33 16.75
C GLY A 120 -2.27 5.23 15.84
N TRP A 121 -1.43 4.25 15.52
CA TRP A 121 -1.75 3.23 14.51
C TRP A 121 -2.35 1.94 15.09
N HIS A 122 -2.44 1.81 16.42
CA HIS A 122 -2.83 0.57 17.11
C HIS A 122 -4.04 0.70 18.05
N ASP A 123 -4.65 1.89 18.11
CA ASP A 123 -5.87 2.15 18.87
C ASP A 123 -6.94 2.70 17.92
N THR A 124 -8.17 2.21 18.08
CA THR A 124 -9.32 2.62 17.26
C THR A 124 -10.33 3.48 18.01
N ASN A 125 -10.25 3.53 19.34
CA ASN A 125 -11.30 4.12 20.17
C ASN A 125 -10.80 5.27 21.06
N GLY A 126 -9.49 5.54 21.11
CA GLY A 126 -8.91 6.65 21.86
C GLY A 126 -8.80 6.41 23.36
N SER A 127 -9.04 5.18 23.81
CA SER A 127 -8.80 4.80 25.20
C SER A 127 -7.29 4.73 25.47
N SER A 128 -6.91 4.91 26.73
CA SER A 128 -5.50 4.84 27.10
C SER A 128 -4.92 3.45 26.79
N GLY A 129 -3.95 3.40 25.87
CA GLY A 129 -3.22 2.20 25.48
C GLY A 129 -3.72 1.58 24.18
N ALA A 130 -2.84 0.81 23.53
CA ALA A 130 -3.19 0.16 22.27
C ALA A 130 -4.19 -0.99 22.47
N GLU A 131 -5.23 -1.00 21.64
CA GLU A 131 -6.17 -2.12 21.53
C GLU A 131 -5.51 -3.33 20.85
N PHE A 132 -4.64 -3.07 19.88
CA PHE A 132 -3.97 -4.10 19.09
C PHE A 132 -2.47 -4.10 19.35
N THR A 133 -1.92 -5.27 19.68
CA THR A 133 -0.46 -5.46 19.76
C THR A 133 0.14 -6.04 18.48
N ILE A 134 -0.71 -6.28 17.48
CA ILE A 134 -0.33 -6.76 16.15
C ILE A 134 -0.36 -5.62 15.12
N THR A 135 0.09 -5.85 13.89
CA THR A 135 0.03 -4.91 12.75
C THR A 135 -1.41 -4.62 12.27
N ARG A 136 -2.22 -4.07 13.16
CA ARG A 136 -3.64 -3.74 13.00
C ARG A 136 -3.96 -2.46 13.78
N GLY A 137 -4.83 -1.64 13.20
CA GLY A 137 -5.52 -0.55 13.88
C GLY A 137 -6.59 0.05 12.98
N ASN A 138 -6.86 1.35 13.17
CA ASN A 138 -7.95 2.04 12.49
C ASN A 138 -7.77 2.12 10.97
N ASN A 139 -6.55 2.40 10.52
CA ASN A 139 -6.28 2.70 9.11
C ASN A 139 -5.92 1.46 8.31
N VAL A 140 -5.19 0.51 8.93
CA VAL A 140 -4.56 -0.62 8.25
C VAL A 140 -4.67 -1.88 9.11
N TRP A 141 -4.96 -3.01 8.47
CA TRP A 141 -4.69 -4.33 9.01
C TRP A 141 -3.80 -5.11 8.03
N ALA A 142 -2.54 -5.30 8.40
CA ALA A 142 -1.57 -6.05 7.62
C ALA A 142 -1.43 -7.48 8.17
N GLN A 143 -1.50 -8.46 7.29
CA GLN A 143 -1.43 -9.90 7.59
C GLN A 143 -0.76 -10.61 6.41
N GLU A 144 -0.22 -11.80 6.65
CA GLU A 144 0.19 -12.67 5.55
C GLU A 144 -1.03 -13.25 4.81
N ASP A 145 -0.82 -13.60 3.55
CA ASP A 145 -1.79 -14.30 2.70
C ASP A 145 -1.02 -15.26 1.78
N THR A 146 -0.15 -16.08 2.38
CA THR A 146 0.76 -16.95 1.64
C THR A 146 0.04 -18.07 0.88
N ASN A 147 -1.17 -18.42 1.31
CA ASN A 147 -2.02 -19.41 0.66
C ASN A 147 -2.95 -18.80 -0.42
N GLY A 148 -2.94 -17.47 -0.58
CA GLY A 148 -3.71 -16.73 -1.58
C GLY A 148 -5.22 -16.91 -1.46
N ASN A 149 -5.73 -17.28 -0.28
CA ASN A 149 -7.14 -17.54 -0.07
C ASN A 149 -7.91 -16.28 0.33
N ASN A 150 -7.22 -15.15 0.52
CA ASN A 150 -7.80 -13.86 0.87
C ASN A 150 -8.62 -13.93 2.19
N GLY A 151 -8.29 -14.91 3.03
CA GLY A 151 -8.83 -15.12 4.36
C GLY A 151 -8.02 -14.36 5.42
N THR A 152 -8.20 -14.72 6.70
CA THR A 152 -7.39 -14.14 7.78
C THR A 152 -6.09 -14.93 7.96
N GLY A 153 -4.97 -14.26 7.72
CA GLY A 153 -3.64 -14.80 7.99
C GLY A 153 -3.01 -14.24 9.26
N VAL A 154 -1.73 -14.57 9.47
CA VAL A 154 -0.95 -14.13 10.63
C VAL A 154 -0.49 -12.67 10.50
N SER A 155 -0.72 -11.89 11.54
CA SER A 155 -0.13 -10.56 11.74
C SER A 155 1.00 -10.63 12.79
N PRO A 156 2.16 -10.00 12.55
CA PRO A 156 3.23 -9.93 13.54
C PRO A 156 2.78 -9.21 14.81
N ASN A 157 3.26 -9.67 15.96
CA ASN A 157 2.92 -9.13 17.28
C ASN A 157 4.16 -8.46 17.90
N GLY A 158 4.05 -7.16 18.23
CA GLY A 158 5.10 -6.37 18.88
C GLY A 158 5.06 -6.41 20.41
N GLY A 159 4.15 -7.21 20.99
CA GLY A 159 3.90 -7.28 22.43
C GLY A 159 3.27 -6.01 22.99
N SER A 160 3.17 -5.93 24.31
CA SER A 160 2.59 -4.78 25.01
C SER A 160 3.39 -3.48 24.80
N ALA A 161 4.67 -3.58 24.45
CA ALA A 161 5.54 -2.45 24.16
C ALA A 161 5.46 -1.99 22.69
N LEU A 162 4.69 -2.68 21.83
CA LEU A 162 4.60 -2.38 20.40
C LEU A 162 5.97 -2.28 19.72
N ASN A 163 6.87 -3.22 20.04
CA ASN A 163 8.20 -3.28 19.46
C ASN A 163 8.24 -4.26 18.28
N PHE A 164 8.19 -3.72 17.06
CA PHE A 164 8.23 -4.47 15.81
C PHE A 164 9.65 -4.47 15.21
N ASP A 165 10.60 -5.00 15.98
CA ASP A 165 12.00 -5.17 15.56
C ASP A 165 12.26 -6.62 15.12
N PHE A 166 11.91 -6.91 13.86
CA PHE A 166 12.13 -8.22 13.25
C PHE A 166 13.33 -8.20 12.30
N THR A 167 14.17 -9.24 12.40
CA THR A 167 15.31 -9.46 11.50
C THR A 167 14.86 -9.65 10.05
N LEU A 168 15.59 -9.04 9.12
CA LEU A 168 15.44 -9.25 7.68
C LEU A 168 16.77 -9.75 7.12
N ASN A 169 16.75 -10.93 6.51
CA ASN A 169 17.86 -11.45 5.72
C ASN A 169 17.35 -11.80 4.33
N LEU A 170 17.69 -10.97 3.35
CA LEU A 170 17.24 -11.10 1.97
C LEU A 170 17.89 -12.28 1.23
N ASN A 171 18.91 -12.91 1.81
CA ASN A 171 19.49 -14.14 1.27
C ASN A 171 18.66 -15.39 1.64
N ASN A 172 17.70 -15.27 2.55
CA ASN A 172 16.83 -16.38 2.93
C ASN A 172 15.53 -16.39 2.09
N SER A 173 14.78 -17.50 2.14
CA SER A 173 13.47 -17.57 1.51
C SER A 173 12.49 -16.54 2.11
N PRO A 174 11.61 -15.90 1.31
CA PRO A 174 10.65 -14.90 1.79
C PRO A 174 9.75 -15.33 2.95
N SER A 175 9.42 -16.62 3.02
CA SER A 175 8.65 -17.20 4.12
C SER A 175 9.33 -17.08 5.49
N THR A 176 10.65 -16.85 5.52
CA THR A 176 11.42 -16.75 6.77
C THR A 176 11.44 -15.35 7.37
N PHE A 177 11.05 -14.32 6.61
CA PHE A 177 11.06 -12.93 7.05
C PHE A 177 9.69 -12.25 6.91
N LEU A 178 8.61 -13.03 6.87
CA LEU A 178 7.22 -12.53 6.86
C LEU A 178 7.00 -11.44 7.92
N PRO A 179 7.48 -11.57 9.18
CA PRO A 179 7.24 -10.53 10.17
C PRO A 179 7.87 -9.17 9.84
N ALA A 180 9.09 -9.16 9.31
CA ALA A 180 9.75 -7.94 8.87
C ALA A 180 9.04 -7.32 7.65
N ALA A 181 8.61 -8.15 6.68
CA ALA A 181 7.90 -7.70 5.50
C ALA A 181 6.52 -7.11 5.83
N THR A 182 5.72 -7.81 6.64
CA THR A 182 4.39 -7.34 7.06
C THR A 182 4.48 -6.07 7.92
N THR A 183 5.52 -5.94 8.75
CA THR A 183 5.79 -4.69 9.50
C THR A 183 6.11 -3.53 8.57
N ASN A 184 6.96 -3.74 7.56
CA ASN A 184 7.29 -2.70 6.57
C ASN A 184 6.05 -2.27 5.77
N LEU A 185 5.21 -3.22 5.38
CA LEU A 185 3.93 -2.94 4.71
C LEU A 185 2.99 -2.11 5.60
N PHE A 186 2.83 -2.51 6.87
CA PHE A 186 2.00 -1.78 7.83
C PHE A 186 2.47 -0.34 8.00
N TYR A 187 3.79 -0.14 8.12
CA TYR A 187 4.39 1.19 8.21
C TYR A 187 4.08 2.04 6.98
N TRP A 188 4.38 1.56 5.78
CA TRP A 188 4.19 2.35 4.56
C TRP A 188 2.72 2.66 4.28
N ASN A 189 1.80 1.72 4.52
CA ASN A 189 0.37 1.99 4.33
C ASN A 189 -0.15 3.07 5.30
N ASN A 190 0.31 3.06 6.56
CA ASN A 190 -0.07 4.11 7.50
C ASN A 190 0.59 5.46 7.16
N ILE A 191 1.84 5.48 6.69
CA ILE A 191 2.48 6.71 6.21
C ILE A 191 1.71 7.29 5.02
N MET A 192 1.34 6.45 4.05
CA MET A 192 0.56 6.90 2.89
C MET A 192 -0.81 7.44 3.31
N HIS A 193 -1.48 6.76 4.24
CA HIS A 193 -2.71 7.27 4.85
C HIS A 193 -2.50 8.66 5.47
N ASP A 194 -1.51 8.80 6.35
CA ASP A 194 -1.24 10.04 7.08
C ASP A 194 -0.86 11.19 6.15
N VAL A 195 -0.08 10.91 5.10
CA VAL A 195 0.27 11.89 4.06
C VAL A 195 -0.97 12.29 3.27
N PHE A 196 -1.76 11.34 2.78
CA PHE A 196 -2.95 11.65 1.98
C PHE A 196 -4.02 12.41 2.77
N TYR A 197 -4.14 12.15 4.07
CA TYR A 197 -5.02 12.90 4.96
C TYR A 197 -4.71 14.41 4.92
N GLN A 198 -3.43 14.78 4.90
CA GLN A 198 -2.99 16.18 4.78
C GLN A 198 -3.44 16.84 3.46
N TYR A 199 -3.67 16.04 2.42
CA TYR A 199 -4.12 16.49 1.10
C TYR A 199 -5.64 16.35 0.90
N GLY A 200 -6.40 16.10 1.97
CA GLY A 200 -7.88 16.08 1.92
C GLY A 200 -8.50 14.71 1.69
N PHE A 201 -7.72 13.63 1.72
CA PHE A 201 -8.24 12.25 1.78
C PHE A 201 -8.62 11.90 3.22
N ASN A 202 -9.65 12.56 3.72
CA ASN A 202 -10.20 12.32 5.05
C ASN A 202 -11.48 11.46 4.96
N GLU A 203 -12.09 11.20 6.12
CA GLU A 203 -13.28 10.38 6.24
C GLU A 203 -14.49 10.95 5.46
N ALA A 204 -14.54 12.27 5.29
CA ALA A 204 -15.60 12.94 4.52
C ALA A 204 -15.45 12.73 3.01
N SER A 205 -14.24 12.38 2.53
CA SER A 205 -13.96 12.09 1.13
C SER A 205 -14.28 10.64 0.72
N GLU A 206 -14.81 9.80 1.62
CA GLU A 206 -15.23 8.40 1.42
C GLU A 206 -14.16 7.41 0.90
N ILE A 207 -12.96 7.86 0.55
CA ILE A 207 -11.85 7.04 0.03
C ILE A 207 -11.04 6.35 1.16
N SER A 208 -11.18 6.77 2.42
CA SER A 208 -10.26 6.35 3.50
C SER A 208 -10.48 4.93 4.06
N LYS A 209 -11.55 4.22 3.67
CA LYS A 209 -11.98 3.02 4.41
C LYS A 209 -11.54 1.68 3.84
N LYS A 210 -10.82 1.63 2.72
CA LYS A 210 -10.46 0.35 2.10
C LYS A 210 -9.19 0.40 1.26
N ILE A 211 -8.03 0.62 1.89
CA ILE A 211 -6.78 0.19 1.28
C ILE A 211 -6.69 -1.33 1.43
N ILE A 212 -7.02 -1.98 0.32
CA ILE A 212 -7.10 -3.43 0.11
C ILE A 212 -5.70 -4.07 0.26
N MET A 213 -5.72 -5.27 0.82
CA MET A 213 -4.66 -6.28 0.85
C MET A 213 -3.60 -6.13 -0.24
N VAL A 214 -2.35 -5.87 0.19
CA VAL A 214 -1.20 -6.17 -0.65
C VAL A 214 -1.03 -7.69 -0.62
N LYS A 215 -1.54 -8.33 -1.69
CA LYS A 215 -1.30 -9.73 -2.05
C LYS A 215 0.14 -10.09 -1.78
N GLY A 216 0.34 -11.15 -0.99
CA GLY A 216 1.57 -11.93 -0.96
C GLY A 216 2.79 -11.16 -0.45
N VAL A 217 3.51 -11.76 0.48
CA VAL A 217 4.89 -11.38 0.71
C VAL A 217 5.68 -11.65 -0.58
N LEU A 218 5.82 -10.61 -1.41
CA LEU A 218 6.75 -10.53 -2.51
C LEU A 218 7.20 -9.07 -2.65
N ALA A 219 7.84 -8.56 -1.61
CA ALA A 219 8.86 -7.53 -1.80
C ALA A 219 10.10 -8.23 -2.37
N VAL A 220 10.07 -8.55 -3.66
CA VAL A 220 11.29 -8.72 -4.44
C VAL A 220 11.43 -7.40 -5.20
N ILE A 221 12.22 -6.50 -4.61
CA ILE A 221 12.87 -5.45 -5.37
C ILE A 221 14.11 -6.11 -5.95
N LEU A 222 13.96 -6.61 -7.18
CA LEU A 222 14.96 -6.63 -8.23
C LEU A 222 14.25 -6.34 -9.55
#